data_AF-A0A7C2XQA9-F1
#
_entry.id   AF-A0A7C2XQA9-F1
#
_cell.length_a   1.000
_cell.length_b   1.000
_cell.length_c   1.000
_cell.angle_alpha   90.00
_cell.angle_beta   90.00
_cell.angle_gamma   90.00
#
_symmetry.space_group_name_H-M   'P 1'
#
loop_
_entity.id
_entity.type
_entity.pdbx_description
1 polymer ?
#
loop_
_entity_poly.entity_id
_entity_poly.type
_entity_poly.pdbx_seq_one_letter_code
_entity_poly.pdbx_strand_id
1 'polypeptide(L)' 'ERIAGNIYTYRPGAYAVVFDADQRVAVVKNRYGYYFLLGGGAEPSETMEETLHREVLEESGYDSNQGKLSPFL' A
#
# COMPACT_ATOMS: atom_id res chain seq x y z
N GLU A 1 -6.93 -16.76 -12.79
CA GLU A 1 -6.07 -17.62 -13.63
C GLU A 1 -5.27 -16.76 -14.61
N ARG A 2 -4.15 -17.28 -15.14
CA ARG A 2 -3.38 -16.59 -16.19
C ARG A 2 -4.07 -16.81 -17.54
N ILE A 3 -4.18 -15.75 -18.33
CA ILE A 3 -4.82 -15.78 -19.65
C ILE A 3 -3.76 -16.20 -20.68
N ALA A 4 -4.09 -17.18 -21.52
CA ALA A 4 -3.21 -17.66 -22.57
C ALA A 4 -2.88 -16.53 -23.57
N GLY A 5 -1.63 -16.45 -24.02
CA GLY A 5 -1.15 -15.39 -24.92
C GLY A 5 -0.66 -14.12 -24.24
N ASN A 6 -0.87 -13.96 -22.92
CA ASN A 6 -0.38 -12.80 -22.17
C ASN A 6 0.99 -13.06 -21.55
N ILE A 7 1.86 -12.04 -21.61
CA ILE A 7 3.13 -12.01 -20.88
C ILE A 7 2.85 -11.42 -19.50
N TYR A 8 3.16 -12.17 -18.44
CA TYR A 8 3.08 -11.65 -17.08
C TYR A 8 4.47 -11.45 -16.53
N THR A 9 4.68 -10.30 -15.90
CA THR A 9 5.90 -9.98 -15.17
C THR A 9 5.68 -10.20 -13.67
N TYR A 10 6.72 -10.64 -12.98
CA TYR A 10 6.72 -10.67 -11.54
C TYR A 10 6.92 -9.24 -11.02
N ARG A 11 5.97 -8.76 -10.20
CA ARG A 11 6.05 -7.47 -9.53
C ARG A 11 5.79 -7.69 -8.04
N PRO A 12 6.84 -7.82 -7.21
CA PRO A 12 6.66 -7.91 -5.77
C PRO A 12 6.01 -6.62 -5.25
N GLY A 13 5.28 -6.72 -4.15
CA GLY A 13 4.60 -5.61 -3.54
C GLY A 13 4.19 -5.94 -2.12
N ALA A 14 4.02 -4.90 -1.31
CA ALA A 14 3.65 -5.01 0.09
C ALA A 14 2.36 -4.21 0.33
N TYR A 15 1.46 -4.76 1.16
CA TYR A 15 0.16 -4.15 1.47
C TYR A 15 -0.12 -4.24 2.96
N ALA A 16 -0.64 -3.15 3.53
CA ALA A 16 -0.96 -3.05 4.95
C ALA A 16 -2.45 -3.32 5.19
N VAL A 17 -2.74 -4.05 6.26
CA VAL A 17 -4.09 -4.11 6.85
C VAL A 17 -4.05 -3.33 8.15
N VAL A 18 -4.57 -2.12 8.11
CA VAL A 18 -4.57 -1.21 9.26
C VAL A 18 -5.98 -1.13 9.82
N PHE A 19 -6.09 -1.35 11.13
CA PHE A 19 -7.36 -1.28 11.85
C PHE A 19 -7.43 -0.02 12.71
N ASP A 20 -8.60 0.61 12.74
CA ASP A 20 -8.91 1.60 13.77
C ASP A 20 -9.43 0.92 15.05
N ALA A 21 -9.72 1.72 16.08
CA ALA A 21 -10.24 1.25 17.36
C ALA A 21 -11.60 0.53 17.23
N ASP A 22 -12.36 0.84 16.17
CA ASP A 22 -13.66 0.25 15.86
C ASP A 22 -13.56 -0.97 14.92
N GLN A 23 -12.35 -1.51 14.71
CA GLN A 23 -12.07 -2.66 13.83
C GLN A 23 -12.41 -2.43 12.35
N ARG A 24 -12.41 -1.17 11.90
CA ARG A 24 -12.57 -0.82 10.48
C ARG A 24 -11.21 -0.86 9.79
N VAL A 25 -11.19 -1.24 8.51
CA VAL A 25 -9.97 -1.34 7.71
C VAL A 25 -9.75 -0.07 6.90
N ALA A 26 -8.55 0.49 6.98
CA ALA A 26 -8.14 1.62 6.13
C ALA A 26 -7.95 1.17 4.68
N VAL A 27 -8.49 1.96 3.75
CA VAL A 27 -8.40 1.72 2.31
C VAL A 27 -8.16 3.02 1.55
N VAL A 28 -7.50 2.92 0.41
CA VAL A 28 -7.32 4.03 -0.54
C VAL A 28 -8.34 3.90 -1.67
N LYS A 29 -8.91 5.03 -2.09
CA LYS A 29 -9.85 5.07 -3.21
C LYS A 29 -9.16 5.68 -4.42
N ASN A 30 -9.02 4.90 -5.49
CA ASN A 30 -8.42 5.43 -6.71
C ASN A 30 -9.40 6.34 -7.47
N ARG A 31 -8.88 7.04 -8.51
CA ARG A 31 -9.69 7.95 -9.35
C ARG A 31 -10.88 7.31 -10.07
N TYR A 32 -10.89 5.97 -10.18
CA TYR A 32 -11.97 5.20 -10.81
C TYR A 32 -13.02 4.72 -9.79
N GLY A 33 -12.82 5.03 -8.50
CA GLY A 33 -13.73 4.69 -7.43
C GLY A 33 -13.52 3.31 -6.82
N TYR A 34 -12.47 2.58 -7.20
CA TYR A 34 -12.12 1.29 -6.62
C TYR A 34 -11.32 1.48 -5.32
N TYR A 35 -11.56 0.57 -4.37
CA TYR A 35 -10.90 0.57 -3.06
C TYR A 35 -9.79 -0.48 -3.04
N PHE A 36 -8.63 -0.09 -2.50
CA PHE A 36 -7.47 -0.95 -2.31
C PHE A 36 -6.95 -0.82 -0.88
N LEU A 37 -6.18 -1.82 -0.45
CA LEU A 37 -5.35 -1.68 0.73
C LEU A 37 -4.26 -0.64 0.47
N LEU A 38 -3.79 0.00 1.55
CA LEU A 38 -2.59 0.81 1.51
C LEU A 38 -1.41 -0.05 1.07
N GLY A 39 -0.62 0.40 0.11
CA GLY A 39 0.50 -0.37 -0.40
C GLY A 39 0.62 -0.36 -1.92
N GLY A 40 1.69 -0.98 -2.39
CA GLY A 40 2.04 -0.93 -3.80
C GLY A 40 3.14 -1.89 -4.18
N GLY A 41 3.76 -1.62 -5.33
CA GLY A 41 4.84 -2.46 -5.85
C GLY A 41 6.18 -2.02 -5.28
N ALA A 42 7.03 -2.98 -4.94
CA ALA A 42 8.37 -2.71 -4.46
C ALA A 42 9.24 -2.13 -5.57
N GLU A 43 10.06 -1.14 -5.22
CA GLU A 43 11.14 -0.67 -6.07
C GLU A 43 12.34 -1.63 -6.01
N PRO A 44 13.24 -1.63 -7.03
CA PRO A 44 14.29 -2.65 -7.15
C PRO A 44 15.26 -2.79 -5.97
N SER A 45 15.39 -1.77 -5.13
CA SER A 45 16.29 -1.75 -3.98
C SER A 45 15.59 -1.84 -2.62
N GLU A 46 14.26 -1.94 -2.59
CA GLU A 46 13.50 -1.93 -1.35
C GLU A 46 13.32 -3.34 -0.78
N THR A 47 13.47 -3.46 0.54
CA THR A 47 12.85 -4.55 1.30
C THR A 47 11.32 -4.41 1.27
N MET A 48 10.60 -5.48 1.63
CA MET A 48 9.13 -5.41 1.66
C MET A 48 8.65 -4.46 2.76
N GLU A 49 9.39 -4.37 3.86
CA GLU A 49 9.13 -3.45 4.96
C GLU A 49 9.34 -1.98 4.54
N GLU A 50 10.42 -1.66 3.82
CA GLU A 50 10.65 -0.31 3.26
C GLU A 50 9.58 0.06 2.24
N THR A 51 9.23 -0.88 1.34
CA THR A 51 8.13 -0.69 0.38
C THR A 51 6.84 -0.35 1.12
N LEU A 52 6.50 -1.11 2.16
CA LEU A 52 5.27 -0.92 2.92
C LEU A 52 5.24 0.44 3.63
N HIS A 53 6.36 0.85 4.24
CA HIS A 53 6.49 2.13 4.94
C HIS A 53 6.32 3.31 3.97
N ARG A 54 7.03 3.29 2.83
CA ARG A 54 6.93 4.33 1.80
C ARG A 54 5.51 4.48 1.29
N GLU A 55 4.87 3.38 0.88
CA GLU A 55 3.52 3.42 0.29
C GLU A 55 2.48 3.90 1.30
N VAL A 56 2.53 3.43 2.56
CA VAL A 56 1.60 3.90 3.61
C VAL A 56 1.78 5.40 3.87
N LEU A 57 3.03 5.89 3.89
CA LEU A 57 3.31 7.30 4.05
C LEU A 57 2.80 8.14 2.86
N GLU A 58 3.04 7.70 1.63
CA GLU A 58 2.62 8.39 0.41
C GLU A 58 1.09 8.47 0.27
N GLU A 59 0.39 7.39 0.61
CA GLU A 59 -1.05 7.29 0.35
C GLU A 59 -1.94 7.79 1.50
N SER A 60 -1.46 7.75 2.75
CA SER A 60 -2.24 8.21 3.91
C SER A 60 -1.56 9.29 4.75
N GLY A 61 -0.31 9.65 4.44
CA GLY A 61 0.50 10.50 5.30
C GLY A 61 0.87 9.84 6.64
N TYR A 62 0.63 8.55 6.86
CA TYR A 62 0.91 7.94 8.16
C TYR A 62 2.35 7.44 8.21
N ASP A 63 3.12 7.89 9.19
CA ASP A 63 4.46 7.34 9.43
C ASP A 63 4.36 6.15 10.38
N SER A 64 4.40 4.93 9.82
CA SER A 64 4.30 3.70 10.59
C SER A 64 5.52 3.45 11.49
N ASN A 65 6.64 4.13 11.27
CA ASN A 65 7.81 4.04 12.15
C ASN A 65 7.68 4.93 13.40
N GLN A 66 6.83 5.96 13.34
CA GLN A 66 6.58 6.87 14.48
C GLN A 66 5.20 6.71 15.12
N GLY A 67 4.32 5.92 14.50
CA GLY A 67 2.96 5.71 14.99
C GLY A 67 2.10 6.97 14.90
N LYS A 68 2.42 7.92 14.00
CA LYS A 68 1.77 9.24 13.91
C LYS A 68 1.37 9.56 12.48
N LEU A 69 0.24 10.26 12.33
CA LEU A 69 -0.11 10.92 11.08
C LEU A 69 0.86 12.09 10.84
N SER A 70 1.56 12.07 9.71
CA SER A 70 2.29 13.23 9.19
C SER A 70 1.28 14.35 8.91
N PRO A 71 1.51 15.58 9.42
CA PRO A 71 0.61 16.70 9.25
C PRO A 71 0.67 17.35 7.85
N PHE A 72 1.33 16.71 6.87
CA PHE A 72 1.60 17.29 5.54
C PHE A 72 0.75 16.70 4.41
N LEU A 73 -0.52 16.41 4.69
CA LEU A 73 -1.59 16.26 3.69
C LEU A 73 -2.78 17.16 4.06
#